data_AF-A0A524L8Z4-F1
#
_entry.id   AF-A0A524L8Z4-F1
#
_cell.length_a   1.000
_cell.length_b   1.000
_cell.length_c   1.000
_cell.angle_alpha   90.00
_cell.angle_beta   90.00
_cell.angle_gamma   90.00
#
_symmetry.space_group_name_H-M   'P 1'
#
loop_
_entity.id
_entity.type
_entity.pdbx_description
1 polymer ?
#
loop_
_entity_poly.entity_id
_entity_poly.type
_entity_poly.pdbx_seq_one_letter_code
_entity_poly.pdbx_strand_id
1 'polypeptide(L)'
;MVKTPTNSMTKYFKNQRMIQLFTELGIEVTPDNRNKIDEVIHDMLSVDYPNGAAAWKMVRRKLDGEDPEGFKLRLKTALDRFVN
;
A
#
# COMPACT_ATOMS: atom_id res chain seq x y z
N MET A 1 -17.44 6.63 -23.47
CA MET A 1 -17.32 5.45 -22.59
C MET A 1 -16.43 5.83 -21.41
N VAL A 2 -17.02 6.16 -20.27
CA VAL A 2 -16.26 6.29 -19.02
C VAL A 2 -15.83 4.87 -18.68
N LYS A 3 -14.54 4.56 -18.84
CA LYS A 3 -14.01 3.27 -18.40
C LYS A 3 -14.12 3.30 -16.88
N THR A 4 -15.15 2.69 -16.31
CA THR A 4 -15.18 2.35 -14.89
C THR A 4 -13.94 1.49 -14.65
N PRO A 5 -12.96 1.94 -13.86
CA PRO A 5 -11.81 1.09 -13.58
C PRO A 5 -12.35 -0.13 -12.85
N THR A 6 -12.22 -1.28 -13.50
CA THR A 6 -12.49 -2.58 -12.89
C THR A 6 -11.73 -2.61 -11.57
N ASN A 7 -12.50 -2.74 -10.48
CA ASN A 7 -12.04 -2.84 -9.11
C ASN A 7 -11.26 -4.16 -8.92
N SER A 8 -10.16 -4.31 -9.66
CA SER A 8 -9.23 -5.41 -9.54
C SER A 8 -8.46 -5.16 -8.27
N MET A 9 -9.07 -5.56 -7.15
CA MET A 9 -8.46 -5.63 -5.84
C MET A 9 -7.02 -6.10 -6.01
N THR A 10 -6.06 -5.19 -5.80
CA THR A 10 -4.66 -5.55 -5.98
C THR A 10 -4.42 -6.75 -5.06
N LYS A 11 -4.00 -7.89 -5.64
CA LYS A 11 -3.95 -9.18 -4.93
C LYS A 11 -3.18 -9.10 -3.61
N TYR A 12 -2.34 -8.09 -3.43
CA TYR A 12 -1.56 -7.88 -2.23
C TYR A 12 -2.36 -7.33 -1.03
N PHE A 13 -3.51 -6.66 -1.19
CA PHE A 13 -4.38 -6.34 -0.03
C PHE A 13 -4.99 -7.60 0.61
N LYS A 14 -4.98 -8.74 -0.11
CA LYS A 14 -5.32 -10.06 0.43
C LYS A 14 -4.10 -10.80 1.01
N ASN A 15 -2.90 -10.24 0.89
CA ASN A 15 -1.70 -10.89 1.39
C ASN A 15 -1.63 -10.72 2.91
N GLN A 16 -1.56 -11.83 3.65
CA GLN A 16 -1.52 -11.81 5.11
C GLN A 16 -0.38 -10.94 5.66
N ARG A 17 0.78 -10.91 5.00
CA ARG A 17 1.92 -10.08 5.43
C ARG A 17 1.66 -8.59 5.23
N MET A 18 0.88 -8.22 4.21
CA MET A 18 0.45 -6.83 4.01
C MET A 18 -0.62 -6.43 5.04
N ILE A 19 -1.57 -7.32 5.32
CA ILE A 19 -2.59 -7.09 6.35
C ILE A 19 -1.92 -6.88 7.70
N GLN A 20 -0.97 -7.74 8.07
CA GLN A 20 -0.17 -7.60 9.29
C GLN A 20 0.59 -6.27 9.34
N LEU A 21 1.17 -5.84 8.21
CA LEU A 21 1.83 -4.53 8.13
C LEU A 21 0.84 -3.40 8.43
N PHE A 22 -0.33 -3.36 7.79
CA PHE A 22 -1.31 -2.31 8.08
C PHE A 22 -1.78 -2.34 9.53
N THR A 23 -2.02 -3.53 10.09
CA THR A 23 -2.37 -3.70 11.52
C THR A 23 -1.25 -3.18 12.43
N GLU A 24 0.01 -3.50 12.15
CA GLU A 24 1.16 -3.03 12.93
C GLU A 24 1.28 -1.49 12.88
N LEU A 25 0.97 -0.89 11.74
CA LEU A 25 0.97 0.56 11.55
C LEU A 25 -0.28 1.26 12.13
N GLY A 26 -1.27 0.49 12.60
CA GLY A 26 -2.55 1.03 13.09
C GLY A 26 -3.44 1.60 11.98
N ILE A 27 -3.28 1.12 10.75
CA ILE A 27 -4.01 1.59 9.56
C ILE A 27 -5.18 0.65 9.29
N GLU A 28 -6.40 1.17 9.38
CA GLU A 28 -7.60 0.43 9.00
C GLU A 28 -7.88 0.59 7.49
N VAL A 29 -7.88 -0.53 6.75
CA VAL A 29 -8.19 -0.54 5.32
C VAL A 29 -9.68 -0.78 5.11
N THR A 30 -10.41 0.25 4.66
CA THR A 30 -11.83 0.21 4.34
C THR A 30 -12.06 0.22 2.83
N PRO A 31 -13.24 -0.15 2.31
CA PRO A 31 -13.55 -0.03 0.89
C PRO A 31 -13.39 1.40 0.35
N ASP A 32 -13.69 2.41 1.16
CA ASP A 32 -13.60 3.84 0.80
C ASP A 32 -12.16 4.35 0.70
N ASN A 33 -11.28 3.97 1.63
CA ASN A 33 -9.90 4.48 1.66
C ASN A 33 -8.91 3.64 0.84
N ARG A 34 -9.27 2.40 0.47
CA ARG A 34 -8.37 1.43 -0.18
C ARG A 34 -7.74 1.97 -1.46
N ASN A 35 -8.51 2.61 -2.33
CA ASN A 35 -7.98 3.13 -3.59
C ASN A 35 -6.91 4.19 -3.34
N LYS A 36 -7.16 5.07 -2.36
CA LYS A 36 -6.21 6.11 -1.98
C LYS A 36 -4.94 5.52 -1.37
N ILE A 37 -5.08 4.51 -0.50
CA ILE A 37 -3.95 3.77 0.07
C ILE A 37 -3.10 3.14 -1.04
N ASP A 38 -3.74 2.51 -2.03
CA ASP A 38 -3.07 1.89 -3.17
C ASP A 38 -2.28 2.93 -3.98
N GLU A 39 -2.87 4.09 -4.29
CA GLU A 39 -2.20 5.18 -4.99
C GLU A 39 -0.98 5.72 -4.23
N VAL A 40 -1.12 5.95 -2.92
CA VAL A 40 -0.02 6.47 -2.08
C VAL A 40 1.14 5.47 -2.01
N ILE A 41 0.84 4.16 -1.94
CA ILE A 41 1.87 3.13 -1.96
C ILE A 41 2.60 3.11 -3.31
N HIS A 42 1.87 3.21 -4.43
CA HIS A 42 2.49 3.23 -5.76
C HIS A 42 3.37 4.47 -5.94
N ASP A 43 2.89 5.65 -5.53
CA ASP A 43 3.63 6.91 -5.56
C ASP A 43 4.91 6.83 -4.72
N MET A 44 4.80 6.39 -3.45
CA MET A 44 5.94 6.27 -2.55
C MET A 44 7.01 5.30 -3.05
N LEU A 45 6.61 4.25 -3.76
CA LEU A 45 7.52 3.25 -4.31
C LEU A 45 7.99 3.59 -5.73
N SER A 46 7.51 4.69 -6.31
CA SER A 46 7.74 5.10 -7.70
C SER A 46 7.46 3.95 -8.67
N VAL A 47 6.35 3.24 -8.46
CA VAL A 47 5.89 2.13 -9.29
C VAL A 47 4.65 2.57 -10.07
N ASP A 48 4.63 2.31 -11.38
CA ASP A 48 3.47 2.62 -12.21
C ASP A 48 2.19 1.93 -11.71
N TYR A 49 1.15 2.71 -11.50
CA TYR A 49 -0.19 2.22 -11.21
C TYR A 49 -0.83 1.62 -12.47
N PRO A 50 -1.57 0.48 -12.41
CA PRO A 50 -1.96 -0.31 -11.23
C PRO A 50 -1.08 -1.55 -10.99
N ASN A 51 0.24 -1.45 -11.07
CA ASN A 51 1.13 -2.63 -10.97
C ASN A 51 1.36 -3.09 -9.51
N GLY A 52 0.33 -3.66 -8.91
CA GLY A 52 0.38 -4.14 -7.52
C GLY A 52 1.40 -5.26 -7.25
N ALA A 53 1.78 -6.05 -8.26
CA ALA A 53 2.82 -7.07 -8.10
C ALA A 53 4.22 -6.43 -7.96
N ALA A 54 4.51 -5.40 -8.75
CA ALA A 54 5.73 -4.62 -8.62
C ALA A 54 5.76 -3.84 -7.30
N ALA A 55 4.64 -3.21 -6.92
CA ALA A 55 4.52 -2.53 -5.63
C ALA A 55 4.80 -3.50 -4.46
N TRP A 56 4.17 -4.69 -4.43
CA TRP A 56 4.42 -5.67 -3.38
C TRP A 56 5.86 -6.20 -3.34
N LYS A 57 6.50 -6.37 -4.50
CA LYS A 57 7.93 -6.72 -4.57
C LYS A 57 8.78 -5.63 -3.91
N MET A 58 8.47 -4.36 -4.15
CA MET A 58 9.19 -3.23 -3.57
C MET A 58 8.95 -3.10 -2.06
N VAL A 59 7.70 -3.26 -1.58
CA VAL A 59 7.39 -3.29 -0.15
C VAL A 59 8.21 -4.36 0.56
N ARG A 60 8.23 -5.60 0.04
CA ARG A 60 9.04 -6.67 0.64
C ARG A 60 10.53 -6.32 0.67
N ARG A 61 11.08 -5.78 -0.42
CA ARG A 61 12.49 -5.34 -0.46
C ARG A 61 12.81 -4.28 0.58
N LYS A 62 11.86 -3.38 0.88
CA LYS A 62 12.03 -2.37 1.94
C LYS A 62 11.94 -2.99 3.33
N LEU A 63 11.01 -3.92 3.55
CA LEU A 63 10.83 -4.63 4.83
C LEU A 63 11.94 -5.64 5.14
N ASP A 64 12.54 -6.25 4.12
CA ASP A 64 13.66 -7.20 4.25
C ASP A 64 15.03 -6.51 4.10
N GLY A 65 15.05 -5.18 3.98
CA GLY A 65 16.25 -4.38 3.73
C GLY A 65 16.91 -3.83 5.01
N GLU A 66 17.79 -2.85 4.83
CA GLU A 66 18.60 -2.28 5.93
C GLU A 66 17.82 -1.31 6.84
N ASP A 67 16.73 -0.72 6.35
CA ASP A 67 15.92 0.26 7.10
C ASP A 67 14.41 -0.07 7.03
N PRO A 68 13.97 -1.19 7.63
CA PRO A 68 12.56 -1.58 7.62
C PRO A 68 11.70 -0.66 8.48
N GLU A 69 12.20 -0.22 9.64
CA GLU A 69 11.49 0.66 10.57
C GLU A 69 11.32 2.07 9.98
N GLY A 70 12.35 2.62 9.33
CA GLY A 70 12.24 3.90 8.65
C GLY A 70 11.27 3.86 7.47
N PHE A 71 11.21 2.74 6.72
CA PHE A 71 10.19 2.55 5.70
C PHE A 71 8.77 2.52 6.29
N LYS A 72 8.55 1.72 7.35
CA LYS A 72 7.27 1.64 8.07
C LYS A 72 6.80 2.99 8.57
N LEU A 73 7.69 3.79 9.17
CA LEU A 73 7.39 5.12 9.65
C LEU A 73 6.93 6.04 8.52
N ARG A 74 7.66 6.07 7.40
CA ARG A 74 7.28 6.87 6.22
C ARG A 74 5.95 6.44 5.63
N LEU A 75 5.73 5.13 5.50
CA LEU A 75 4.48 4.56 5.03
C LEU A 75 3.31 4.98 5.93
N LYS A 76 3.47 4.86 7.24
CA LYS A 76 2.47 5.32 8.21
C LYS A 76 2.21 6.81 8.06
N THR A 77 3.23 7.66 8.07
CA THR A 77 3.08 9.11 7.94
C THR A 77 2.39 9.51 6.64
N ALA A 78 2.67 8.83 5.54
CA ALA A 78 2.02 9.14 4.27
C ALA A 78 0.54 8.73 4.27
N LEU A 79 0.19 7.60 4.87
CA LEU A 79 -1.19 7.09 4.91
C LEU A 79 -2.05 7.77 5.98
N ASP A 80 -1.47 8.13 7.13
CA ASP A 80 -2.14 8.82 8.24
C ASP A 80 -2.82 10.12 7.79
N ARG A 81 -2.20 10.85 6.85
CA ARG A 81 -2.75 12.08 6.24
C ARG A 81 -4.06 11.88 5.47
N PHE A 82 -4.44 10.64 5.17
CA PHE A 82 -5.61 10.32 4.34
C PHE A 82 -6.61 9.39 5.03
N VAL A 83 -6.21 8.74 6.13
CA VAL A 83 -7.01 7.72 6.83
C VAL A 83 -7.59 8.25 8.14
N ASN A 84 -7.00 9.29 8.75
CA ASN A 84 -7.48 9.98 9.95
C ASN A 84 -8.11 11.35 9.64
#